data_AF-A0A4Y8JQC7-F1
#
_entry.id   AF-A0A4Y8JQC7-F1
#
_cell.length_a   1.000
_cell.length_b   1.000
_cell.length_c   1.000
_cell.angle_alpha   90.00
_cell.angle_beta   90.00
_cell.angle_gamma   90.00
#
_symmetry.space_group_name_H-M   'P 1'
#
loop_
_entity.id
_entity.type
_entity.pdbx_description
1 polymer ?
#
loop_
_entity_poly.entity_id
_entity_poly.type
_entity_poly.pdbx_seq_one_letter_code
_entity_poly.pdbx_strand_id
1 'polypeptide(L)' 'MPERFENWNTIYRNFDRWAKIGVWARFLEHVQGVAEAQEQVDWAASIDSTLVRVHQHGATLPRLKKAPVGLQQNQR' A
#
# COMPACT_ATOMS: atom_id res chain seq x y z
N MET A 1 12.30 -11.57 3.43
CA MET A 1 12.89 -10.64 2.44
C MET A 1 14.06 -11.35 1.80
N PRO A 2 14.24 -11.31 0.47
CA PRO A 2 15.46 -11.78 -0.16
C PRO A 2 16.70 -11.15 0.48
N GLU A 3 17.77 -11.93 0.65
CA GLU A 3 18.98 -11.54 1.40
C GLU A 3 19.64 -10.26 0.86
N ARG A 4 19.50 -10.01 -0.45
CA ARG A 4 19.97 -8.78 -1.12
C ARG A 4 19.37 -7.47 -0.59
N PHE A 5 18.26 -7.53 0.14
CA PHE A 5 17.58 -6.37 0.70
C PHE A 5 17.90 -6.16 2.18
N GLU A 6 18.94 -6.82 2.70
CA GLU A 6 19.40 -6.62 4.08
C GLU A 6 18.26 -6.71 5.13
N ASN A 7 18.36 -5.93 6.21
CA ASN A 7 17.38 -5.92 7.28
C ASN A 7 16.09 -5.19 6.84
N TRP A 8 15.02 -5.97 6.69
CA TRP A 8 13.69 -5.48 6.30
C TRP A 8 13.17 -4.33 7.20
N ASN A 9 13.50 -4.34 8.50
CA ASN A 9 13.03 -3.33 9.45
C ASN A 9 13.70 -1.98 9.16
N THR A 10 15.00 -1.99 8.85
CA THR A 10 15.73 -0.79 8.44
C THR A 10 15.13 -0.18 7.18
N ILE A 11 14.84 -1.01 6.17
CA ILE A 11 14.17 -0.55 4.93
C ILE A 11 12.82 0.07 5.25
N TYR A 12 11.96 -0.64 6.00
CA TYR A 12 10.62 -0.14 6.31
C TYR A 12 10.67 1.17 7.11
N ARG A 13 11.57 1.30 8.08
CA ARG A 13 11.72 2.53 8.86
C ARG A 13 12.18 3.72 8.02
N ASN A 14 13.04 3.50 7.03
CA ASN A 14 13.44 4.55 6.11
C ASN A 14 12.28 4.95 5.20
N PHE A 15 11.54 3.97 4.67
CA PHE A 15 10.34 4.22 3.87
C PHE A 15 9.30 5.06 4.63
N ASP A 16 8.95 4.65 5.86
CA ASP A 16 7.97 5.35 6.70
C ASP A 16 8.46 6.76 7.08
N ARG A 17 9.74 6.92 7.42
CA ARG A 17 10.32 8.24 7.71
C ARG A 17 10.20 9.16 6.51
N TRP A 18 10.57 8.69 5.32
CA TRP A 18 10.50 9.45 4.07
C TRP A 18 9.07 9.82 3.69
N ALA A 19 8.11 8.93 3.91
CA ALA A 19 6.70 9.24 3.76
C ALA A 19 6.28 10.37 4.71
N LYS A 20 6.63 10.29 6.00
CA LYS A 20 6.29 11.29 7.01
C LYS A 20 6.87 12.68 6.73
N ILE A 21 8.09 12.75 6.17
CA ILE A 21 8.74 14.02 5.82
C ILE A 21 8.49 14.46 4.37
N GLY A 22 7.54 13.81 3.67
CA GLY A 22 7.10 14.20 2.34
C GLY A 22 8.13 14.02 1.23
N VAL A 23 9.10 13.12 1.37
CA VAL A 23 10.07 12.80 0.31
C VAL A 23 9.34 12.22 -0.91
N TRP A 24 8.40 11.29 -0.71
CA TRP A 24 7.67 10.67 -1.82
C TRP A 24 6.82 11.67 -2.61
N ALA A 25 6.20 12.64 -1.94
CA ALA A 25 5.44 13.69 -2.61
C ALA A 25 6.34 14.54 -3.51
N ARG A 26 7.48 15.01 -2.99
CA ARG A 26 8.46 15.80 -3.76
C ARG A 26 9.08 15.00 -4.90
N PHE A 27 9.35 13.71 -4.68
CA PHE A 27 9.85 12.83 -5.72
C PHE A 27 8.84 12.70 -6.87
N LEU A 28 7.57 12.47 -6.55
CA LEU A 28 6.50 12.38 -7.53
C LEU A 28 6.37 13.68 -8.34
N GLU A 29 6.32 14.82 -7.67
CA GLU A 29 6.25 16.14 -8.30
C GLU A 29 7.42 16.37 -9.26
N HIS A 30 8.64 16.01 -8.85
CA HIS A 30 9.82 16.14 -9.70
C HIS A 30 9.74 15.25 -10.94
N VAL A 31 9.38 13.97 -10.77
CA VAL A 31 9.25 13.02 -11.90
C VAL A 31 8.16 13.46 -12.87
N GLN A 32 7.02 13.93 -12.36
CA GLN A 32 5.95 14.48 -13.18
C GLN A 32 6.40 15.74 -13.93
N GLY A 33 7.13 16.65 -13.27
CA GLY A 33 7.67 17.84 -13.91
C GLY A 33 8.66 17.53 -15.04
N VAL A 34 9.51 16.50 -14.86
CA VAL A 34 10.41 16.02 -15.93
C VAL A 34 9.63 15.42 -17.09
N ALA A 35 8.61 14.60 -16.81
CA ALA A 35 7.79 13.99 -17.84
C ALA A 35 6.96 15.03 -18.61
N GLU A 36 6.42 16.05 -17.92
CA GLU A 36 5.68 17.17 -18.53
C GLU A 36 6.57 17.94 -19.51
N ALA A 37 7.81 18.25 -19.10
CA ALA A 37 8.79 18.92 -19.95
C ALA A 37 9.19 18.09 -21.18
N GLN A 38 8.96 16.78 -21.16
CA GLN A 38 9.20 15.87 -22.28
C GLN A 38 7.93 15.55 -23.07
N GLU A 39 6.79 16.17 -22.75
CA GLU A 39 5.47 15.89 -23.34
C GLU A 39 5.07 14.40 -23.19
N GLN A 40 5.52 13.75 -22.11
CA GLN A 40 5.28 12.34 -21.81
C GLN A 40 4.16 12.13 -20.77
N VAL A 41 3.56 13.21 -20.28
CA VAL A 41 2.43 13.13 -19.34
C VAL A 41 1.12 13.22 -20.11
N ASP A 42 0.34 12.14 -20.07
CA ASP A 42 -1.08 12.20 -20.34
C ASP A 42 -1.81 12.46 -19.02
N TRP A 43 -2.54 13.57 -18.93
CA TRP A 43 -3.28 13.98 -17.73
C TRP A 43 -4.60 13.23 -17.55
N ALA A 44 -4.91 12.26 -18.42
CA ALA A 44 -5.97 11.29 -18.18
C ALA A 44 -5.68 10.47 -16.90
N ALA A 45 -6.44 10.73 -15.83
CA ALA A 45 -6.27 10.01 -14.56
C ALA A 45 -6.84 8.59 -14.65
N SER A 46 -5.97 7.57 -14.65
CA SER A 46 -6.39 6.19 -14.44
C SER A 46 -6.67 5.96 -12.95
N ILE A 47 -7.91 5.57 -12.63
CA ILE A 47 -8.30 5.18 -11.27
C ILE A 47 -8.42 3.67 -11.24
N ASP A 48 -7.40 3.02 -10.69
CA ASP A 48 -7.36 1.57 -10.51
C ASP A 48 -7.32 1.20 -9.04
N SER A 49 -7.93 0.08 -8.68
CA SER A 49 -7.79 -0.51 -7.35
C SER A 49 -6.86 -1.72 -7.43
N THR A 50 -5.88 -1.79 -6.53
CA THR A 50 -5.00 -2.96 -6.40
C THR A 50 -5.13 -3.54 -4.99
N LEU A 51 -5.42 -4.83 -4.90
CA LEU A 51 -5.51 -5.55 -3.62
C LEU A 51 -4.25 -6.41 -3.43
N VAL A 52 -3.43 -6.03 -2.45
CA VAL A 52 -2.27 -6.83 -2.02
C VAL A 52 -2.67 -7.70 -0.84
N ARG A 53 -2.59 -9.03 -0.99
CA ARG A 53 -2.85 -9.96 0.11
C ARG A 53 -1.65 -10.02 1.04
N VAL A 54 -1.88 -9.87 2.35
CA VAL A 54 -0.89 -10.06 3.40
C VAL A 54 -1.26 -11.26 4.26
N HIS A 55 -0.27 -11.95 4.83
CA HIS A 55 -0.54 -12.97 5.85
C HIS A 55 -1.24 -12.34 7.05
N GLN A 56 -2.05 -13.12 7.77
CA GLN A 56 -2.81 -12.67 8.95
C GLN A 56 -1.95 -11.94 10.01
N HIS A 57 -0.66 -12.27 10.11
CA HIS A 57 0.28 -11.63 11.04
C HIS A 57 0.76 -10.25 10.57
N GLY A 58 0.58 -9.92 9.29
CA GLY A 58 0.84 -8.60 8.71
C GLY A 58 -0.42 -7.78 8.46
N ALA A 59 -1.62 -8.31 8.78
CA ALA A 59 -2.85 -7.54 8.68
C ALA A 59 -2.97 -6.59 9.87
N THR A 60 -2.89 -5.28 9.61
CA THR A 60 -3.02 -4.23 10.65
C THR A 60 -4.48 -3.91 11.00
N LEU A 61 -5.44 -4.52 10.30
CA LEU A 61 -6.85 -4.34 10.59
C LEU A 61 -7.22 -5.04 11.91
N PRO A 62 -7.97 -4.38 12.80
CA PRO A 62 -8.50 -5.02 13.98
C PRO A 62 -9.32 -6.25 13.58
N ARG A 63 -9.12 -7.37 14.27
CA ARG A 63 -10.03 -8.50 14.15
C ARG A 63 -11.42 -8.03 14.59
N LEU A 64 -12.38 -8.00 13.67
CA LEU A 64 -13.78 -7.99 14.03
C LEU A 64 -13.99 -9.20 14.97
N LYS A 65 -14.32 -8.94 16.24
CA LYS A 65 -14.73 -10.00 17.15
C LYS A 65 -15.91 -10.69 16.47
N LYS A 66 -15.78 -12.00 16.20
CA LYS A 66 -16.89 -12.79 15.66
C LYS A 66 -18.11 -12.51 16.52
N ALA A 67 -19.15 -11.90 15.96
CA ALA A 67 -20.49 -12.11 16.48
C ALA A 67 -20.72 -13.63 16.44
N PRO A 68 -21.37 -14.23 17.46
CA PRO A 68 -21.65 -15.65 17.42
C PRO A 68 -22.39 -15.96 16.13
N VAL A 69 -21.80 -16.84 15.32
CA VAL A 69 -22.46 -17.41 14.14
C VAL A 69 -23.68 -18.15 14.67
N GLY A 70 -24.84 -17.53 14.56
CA GLY A 70 -26.11 -18.21 14.68
C GLY A 70 -26.20 -19.19 13.51
N LEU A 71 -26.13 -20.48 13.82
CA LEU A 71 -26.44 -21.54 12.88
C LEU A 71 -27.93 -21.45 12.54
N GLN A 72 -28.27 -20.72 11.48
CA GLN A 72 -29.60 -20.83 10.89
C GLN A 72 -29.63 -22.14 10.10
N GLN A 73 -30.16 -23.19 10.73
CA GLN A 73 -30.51 -24.41 10.05
C GLN A 73 -31.64 -24.10 9.05
N ASN A 74 -31.39 -24.29 7.76
CA ASN A 74 -32.44 -24.33 6.75
C ASN A 74 -33.33 -25.54 7.03
N GLN A 75 -34.59 -25.29 7.39
CA GLN A 75 -35.64 -26.28 7.18
C GLN A 75 -36.19 -26.14 5.76
N ARG A 76 -36.27 -27.31 5.13
CA ARG A 76 -36.79 -27.74 3.83
C ARG A 76 -37.74 -26.79 3.08
#